data_AF-A0A1X2GLP3-F1
#
_entry.id   AF-A0A1X2GLP3-F1
#
_cell.length_a   1.000
_cell.length_b   1.000
_cell.length_c   1.000
_cell.angle_alpha   90.00
_cell.angle_beta   90.00
_cell.angle_gamma   90.00
#
_symmetry.space_group_name_H-M   'P 1'
#
loop_
_entity.id
_entity.type
_entity.pdbx_description
1 polymer ?
#
loop_
_entity_poly.entity_id
_entity_poly.type
_entity_poly.pdbx_seq_one_letter_code
_entity_poly.pdbx_strand_id
1 'polypeptide(L)'
;QLMEIEAQLDKHLQASMQTLQIRSATKWLEEGERNNSYFYRQIAARSVATTMNSLRNPATQAIETDTSSMCAIAKEYYSSLYRSETVDQEALKIISGKANPWKKISKPDWETLTKQTTEEELLECLKFCPTNKSPGLDGISFELLTFIL
;
A
#
# COMPACT_ATOMS: atom_id res chain seq x y z
N GLN A 1 28.40 5.66 -32.07
CA GLN A 1 29.07 5.08 -30.88
C GLN A 1 28.89 5.96 -29.65
N LEU A 2 29.42 7.19 -29.57
CA LEU A 2 29.22 8.07 -28.39
C LEU A 2 27.74 8.40 -28.10
N MET A 3 27.01 8.84 -29.13
CA MET A 3 25.59 9.21 -29.04
C MET A 3 24.68 8.05 -28.60
N GLU A 4 25.08 6.81 -28.94
CA GLU A 4 24.34 5.60 -28.58
C GLU A 4 24.57 5.20 -27.12
N ILE A 5 25.81 5.39 -26.63
CA ILE A 5 26.15 5.22 -25.22
C ILE A 5 25.43 6.27 -24.36
N GLU A 6 25.39 7.53 -24.81
CA GLU A 6 24.66 8.60 -24.13
C GLU A 6 23.15 8.29 -24.05
N ALA A 7 22.56 7.82 -25.14
CA ALA A 7 21.14 7.42 -25.15
C ALA A 7 20.86 6.23 -24.21
N GLN A 8 21.76 5.25 -24.14
CA GLN A 8 21.65 4.13 -23.20
C GLN A 8 21.77 4.60 -21.75
N LEU A 9 22.71 5.49 -21.46
CA LEU A 9 22.88 6.07 -20.12
C LEU A 9 21.63 6.84 -19.69
N ASP A 10 21.09 7.69 -20.56
CA ASP A 10 19.86 8.45 -20.29
C ASP A 10 18.68 7.52 -20.02
N LYS A 11 18.55 6.41 -20.77
CA LYS A 11 17.51 5.40 -20.53
C LYS A 11 17.64 4.73 -19.16
N HIS A 12 18.86 4.35 -18.76
CA HIS A 12 19.10 3.75 -17.45
C HIS A 12 18.83 4.73 -16.31
N LEU A 13 19.24 5.99 -16.48
CA LEU A 13 18.95 7.05 -15.53
C LEU A 13 17.45 7.28 -15.38
N GLN A 14 16.71 7.37 -16.49
CA GLN A 14 15.25 7.52 -16.47
C GLN A 14 14.55 6.36 -15.74
N ALA A 15 14.94 5.11 -16.00
CA ALA A 15 14.36 3.95 -15.33
C ALA A 15 14.63 3.95 -13.81
N SER A 16 15.86 4.30 -13.41
CA SER A 16 16.22 4.44 -11.99
C SER A 16 15.43 5.56 -11.32
N MET A 17 15.26 6.70 -12.02
CA MET A 17 14.49 7.84 -11.54
C MET A 17 13.01 7.48 -11.35
N GLN A 18 12.37 6.80 -12.29
CA GLN A 18 10.99 6.34 -12.15
C GLN A 18 10.82 5.45 -10.92
N THR A 19 11.78 4.56 -10.67
CA THR A 19 11.78 3.71 -9.46
C THR A 19 11.86 4.55 -8.18
N LEU A 20 12.74 5.55 -8.15
CA LEU A 20 12.89 6.46 -7.02
C LEU A 20 11.67 7.35 -6.79
N GLN A 21 11.00 7.79 -7.85
CA GLN A 21 9.74 8.54 -7.77
C GLN A 21 8.62 7.71 -7.14
N ILE A 22 8.47 6.44 -7.57
CA ILE A 22 7.50 5.52 -6.98
C ILE A 22 7.80 5.32 -5.48
N ARG A 23 9.07 5.09 -5.12
CA ARG A 23 9.49 4.86 -3.73
C ARG A 23 9.36 6.10 -2.84
N SER A 24 9.57 7.29 -3.39
CA SER A 24 9.53 8.53 -2.61
C SER A 24 8.09 8.97 -2.28
N ALA A 25 7.08 8.40 -2.96
CA ALA A 25 5.66 8.76 -2.85
C ALA A 25 5.42 10.28 -2.85
N THR A 26 6.35 11.02 -3.47
CA THR A 26 6.33 12.48 -3.50
C THR A 26 5.59 12.87 -4.76
N LYS A 27 4.44 13.54 -4.62
CA LYS A 27 3.65 14.06 -5.74
C LYS A 27 4.43 15.22 -6.36
N TRP A 28 5.43 14.89 -7.17
CA TRP A 28 6.26 15.88 -7.81
C TRP A 28 5.59 16.35 -9.10
N LEU A 29 5.15 17.59 -9.09
CA LEU A 29 4.55 18.28 -10.23
C LEU A 29 5.69 19.05 -10.93
N GLU A 30 6.51 18.36 -11.74
CA GLU A 30 7.50 19.03 -12.58
C GLU A 30 7.07 18.88 -14.05
N GLU A 31 6.71 20.01 -14.65
CA GLU A 31 6.40 20.15 -16.06
C GLU A 31 7.69 20.04 -16.90
N GLY A 32 8.23 18.82 -17.02
CA GLY A 32 9.27 18.50 -18.01
C GLY A 32 10.72 18.85 -17.65
N GLU A 33 11.04 19.21 -16.41
CA GLU A 33 12.43 19.42 -15.98
C GLU A 33 13.16 18.11 -15.62
N ARG A 34 14.48 18.07 -15.80
CA ARG A 34 15.33 16.93 -15.40
C ARG A 34 15.56 16.98 -13.88
N ASN A 35 15.40 15.84 -13.21
CA ASN A 35 15.62 15.67 -11.76
C ASN A 35 16.95 16.30 -11.30
N ASN A 36 16.88 17.26 -10.38
CA ASN A 36 18.02 18.05 -9.92
C ASN A 36 18.54 17.58 -8.55
N SER A 37 19.63 18.19 -8.06
CA SER A 37 20.20 17.87 -6.74
C SER A 37 19.22 17.95 -5.57
N TYR A 38 18.16 18.75 -5.69
CA TYR A 38 17.13 18.89 -4.65
C TYR A 38 16.25 17.65 -4.55
N PHE A 39 15.89 17.01 -5.67
CA PHE A 39 15.16 15.74 -5.70
C PHE A 39 15.87 14.63 -4.89
N TYR A 40 17.16 14.43 -5.15
CA TYR A 40 17.95 13.42 -4.43
C TYR A 40 18.11 13.75 -2.96
N ARG A 41 18.28 15.02 -2.59
CA ARG A 41 18.29 15.45 -1.19
C ARG A 41 16.98 15.14 -0.48
N GLN A 42 15.84 15.37 -1.15
CA GLN A 42 14.53 15.08 -0.57
C GLN A 42 14.34 13.58 -0.29
N ILE A 43 14.79 12.71 -1.21
CA ILE A 43 14.79 11.26 -1.03
C ILE A 43 15.69 10.85 0.13
N ALA A 44 16.92 11.37 0.17
CA ALA A 44 17.87 11.04 1.24
C ALA A 44 17.32 11.46 2.62
N ALA A 45 16.77 12.67 2.72
CA ALA A 45 16.16 13.17 3.96
C ALA A 45 14.98 12.28 4.40
N ARG A 46 14.11 11.88 3.46
CA ARG A 46 13.00 10.97 3.76
C ARG A 46 13.50 9.60 4.21
N SER A 47 14.50 9.04 3.53
CA SER A 47 15.11 7.76 3.89
C SER A 47 15.60 7.78 5.34
N VAL A 48 16.31 8.84 5.74
CA VAL A 48 16.76 9.00 7.13
C VAL A 48 15.57 9.09 8.09
N ALA A 49 14.54 9.88 7.76
CA ALA A 49 13.38 10.07 8.62
C ALA A 49 12.50 8.81 8.78
N THR A 50 12.41 7.97 7.76
CA THR A 50 11.60 6.73 7.77
C THR A 50 12.36 5.50 8.24
N THR A 51 13.69 5.56 8.30
CA THR A 51 14.50 4.41 8.74
C THR A 51 14.36 4.24 10.24
N MET A 52 13.87 3.08 10.64
CA MET A 52 13.89 2.68 12.04
C MET A 52 15.33 2.24 12.37
N ASN A 53 16.00 3.00 13.26
CA ASN A 53 17.41 2.76 13.60
C ASN A 53 17.59 1.90 14.86
N SER A 54 16.54 1.74 15.66
CA SER A 54 16.60 0.97 16.89
C SER A 54 15.21 0.48 17.31
N LEU A 55 15.16 -0.65 18.02
CA LEU A 55 13.97 -1.13 18.70
C LEU A 55 14.27 -1.44 20.16
N ARG A 56 13.28 -1.23 21.03
CA ARG A 56 13.36 -1.68 22.42
C ARG A 56 12.84 -3.11 22.50
N ASN A 57 13.65 -4.01 23.04
CA ASN A 57 13.22 -5.37 23.33
C ASN A 57 12.21 -5.36 24.50
N PRO A 58 10.98 -5.87 24.33
CA PRO A 58 9.98 -5.84 25.40
C PRO A 58 10.33 -6.74 26.60
N ALA A 59 11.06 -7.84 26.38
CA ALA A 59 11.43 -8.78 27.43
C ALA A 59 12.63 -8.31 28.26
N THR A 60 13.67 -7.77 27.61
CA THR A 60 14.93 -7.38 28.27
C THR A 60 15.02 -5.88 28.55
N GLN A 61 14.12 -5.07 27.97
CA GLN A 61 14.15 -3.59 27.98
C GLN A 61 15.38 -2.95 27.32
N ALA A 62 16.27 -3.75 26.73
CA ALA A 62 17.45 -3.29 26.00
C ALA A 62 17.06 -2.59 24.69
N ILE A 63 17.91 -1.66 24.23
CA ILE A 63 17.77 -1.01 22.93
C ILE A 63 18.68 -1.74 21.95
N GLU A 64 18.08 -2.41 20.97
CA GLU A 64 18.77 -3.09 19.89
C GLU A 64 18.87 -2.18 18.67
N THR A 65 20.03 -2.17 18.02
CA THR A 65 20.31 -1.38 16.81
C THR A 65 20.75 -2.24 15.64
N ASP A 66 21.06 -3.52 15.87
CA ASP A 66 21.40 -4.44 14.82
C ASP A 66 20.14 -4.97 14.12
N THR A 67 20.23 -5.12 12.80
CA THR A 67 19.08 -5.47 11.97
C THR A 67 18.51 -6.84 12.34
N SER A 68 19.35 -7.81 12.70
CA SER A 68 18.91 -9.17 13.02
C SER A 68 18.04 -9.20 14.29
N SER A 69 18.48 -8.55 15.37
CA SER A 69 17.73 -8.43 16.62
C SER A 69 16.46 -7.62 16.43
N MET A 70 16.52 -6.50 15.69
CA MET A 70 15.34 -5.70 15.37
C MET A 70 14.29 -6.50 14.59
N CYS A 71 14.71 -7.30 13.60
CA CYS A 71 13.81 -8.20 12.87
C CYS A 71 13.21 -9.28 13.78
N ALA A 72 13.99 -9.84 14.70
CA ALA A 72 13.50 -10.82 15.66
C ALA A 72 12.43 -10.22 16.59
N ILE A 73 12.67 -9.02 17.14
CA ILE A 73 11.72 -8.29 17.97
C ILE A 73 10.42 -8.01 17.19
N ALA A 74 10.53 -7.49 15.97
CA ALA A 74 9.35 -7.20 15.15
C ALA A 74 8.54 -8.46 14.84
N LYS A 75 9.22 -9.56 14.49
CA LYS A 75 8.58 -10.85 14.21
C LYS A 75 7.83 -11.36 15.44
N GLU A 76 8.45 -11.36 16.60
CA GLU A 76 7.84 -11.85 17.83
C GLU A 76 6.63 -10.98 18.24
N TYR A 77 6.79 -9.66 18.19
CA TYR A 77 5.71 -8.72 18.47
C TYR A 77 4.48 -8.97 17.58
N TYR A 78 4.65 -8.99 16.25
CA TYR A 78 3.53 -9.18 15.34
C TYR A 78 2.97 -10.60 15.37
N SER A 79 3.80 -11.61 15.64
CA SER A 79 3.32 -12.98 15.85
C SER A 79 2.42 -13.07 17.09
N SER A 80 2.73 -12.32 18.15
CA SER A 80 1.88 -12.22 19.33
C SER A 80 0.62 -11.39 19.06
N LEU A 81 0.75 -10.25 18.37
CA LEU A 81 -0.37 -9.34 18.09
C LEU A 81 -1.46 -10.00 17.23
N TYR A 82 -1.04 -10.80 16.26
CA TYR A 82 -1.95 -11.54 15.37
C TYR A 82 -2.16 -12.99 15.81
N ARG A 83 -1.76 -13.33 17.03
CA ARG A 83 -2.08 -14.65 17.60
C ARG A 83 -3.59 -14.74 17.77
N SER A 84 -4.16 -15.89 17.41
CA SER A 84 -5.58 -16.13 17.68
C SER A 84 -5.83 -16.07 19.19
N GLU A 85 -6.63 -15.11 19.60
CA GLU A 85 -7.17 -15.01 20.96
C GLU A 85 -8.55 -15.66 21.02
N THR A 86 -8.96 -16.05 22.23
CA THR A 86 -10.33 -16.54 22.45
C THR A 86 -11.31 -15.39 22.25
N VAL A 87 -12.38 -15.63 21.51
CA VAL A 87 -13.45 -14.64 21.34
C VAL A 87 -14.12 -14.38 22.68
N ASP A 88 -14.05 -13.14 23.16
CA ASP A 88 -14.84 -12.68 24.30
C ASP A 88 -16.33 -12.67 23.91
N GLN A 89 -17.03 -13.71 24.37
CA GLN A 89 -18.44 -13.90 24.09
C GLN A 89 -19.31 -12.78 24.70
N GLU A 90 -18.88 -12.16 25.80
CA GLU A 90 -19.65 -11.10 26.44
C GLU A 90 -19.49 -9.77 25.69
N ALA A 91 -18.26 -9.44 25.28
CA ALA A 91 -18.02 -8.31 24.37
C ALA A 91 -18.79 -8.49 23.05
N LEU A 92 -18.80 -9.71 22.50
CA LEU A 92 -19.56 -10.03 21.29
C LEU A 92 -21.07 -9.83 21.50
N LYS A 93 -21.64 -10.27 22.62
CA LYS A 93 -23.04 -10.03 22.97
C LYS A 93 -23.36 -8.55 23.13
N ILE A 94 -22.46 -7.75 23.70
CA ILE A 94 -22.66 -6.30 23.84
C ILE A 94 -22.68 -5.63 22.46
N ILE A 95 -21.76 -6.02 21.57
CA ILE A 95 -21.69 -5.50 20.20
C ILE A 95 -22.91 -5.94 19.40
N SER A 96 -23.27 -7.23 19.46
CA SER A 96 -24.42 -7.77 18.75
C SER A 96 -25.75 -7.31 19.34
N GLY A 97 -25.83 -7.08 20.65
CA GLY A 97 -27.03 -6.58 21.34
C GLY A 97 -27.34 -5.12 21.03
N LYS A 98 -26.34 -4.33 20.62
CA LYS A 98 -26.53 -2.99 20.04
C LYS A 98 -27.09 -3.03 18.62
N ALA A 99 -26.88 -4.13 17.90
CA ALA A 99 -27.53 -4.34 16.62
C ALA A 99 -28.99 -4.73 16.89
N ASN A 100 -29.94 -4.02 16.28
CA ASN A 100 -31.33 -4.43 16.32
C ASN A 100 -31.51 -5.65 15.40
N PRO A 101 -31.73 -6.87 15.91
CA PRO A 101 -31.83 -8.08 15.08
C PRO A 101 -33.06 -8.06 14.14
N TRP A 102 -33.99 -7.14 14.37
CA TRP A 102 -35.20 -6.96 13.57
C TRP A 102 -35.09 -5.81 12.57
N LYS A 103 -34.01 -5.03 12.60
CA LYS A 103 -33.75 -3.99 11.61
C LYS A 103 -33.27 -4.65 10.32
N LYS A 104 -34.23 -5.15 9.56
CA LYS A 104 -33.99 -5.63 8.20
C LYS A 104 -33.79 -4.41 7.29
N ILE A 105 -32.94 -4.56 6.30
CA ILE A 105 -32.83 -3.58 5.22
C ILE A 105 -34.17 -3.47 4.49
N SER A 106 -34.45 -2.31 3.92
CA SER A 106 -35.70 -2.14 3.17
C SER A 106 -35.69 -3.02 1.91
N LYS A 107 -36.88 -3.35 1.38
CA LYS A 107 -36.97 -4.12 0.13
C LYS A 107 -36.20 -3.44 -1.03
N PRO A 108 -36.30 -2.11 -1.24
CA PRO A 108 -35.47 -1.42 -2.25
C PRO A 108 -33.96 -1.55 -2.03
N ASP A 109 -33.50 -1.44 -0.77
CA ASP A 109 -32.07 -1.60 -0.46
C ASP A 109 -31.61 -3.04 -0.74
N TRP A 110 -32.44 -4.03 -0.38
CA TRP A 110 -32.15 -5.43 -0.66
C TRP A 110 -32.09 -5.70 -2.16
N GLU A 111 -33.04 -5.17 -2.94
CA GLU A 111 -33.03 -5.29 -4.41
C GLU A 111 -31.78 -4.65 -5.00
N THR A 112 -31.35 -3.49 -4.47
CA THR A 112 -30.13 -2.83 -4.91
C THR A 112 -28.88 -3.64 -4.58
N LEU A 113 -28.78 -4.17 -3.35
CA LEU A 113 -27.63 -4.96 -2.89
C LEU A 113 -27.54 -6.35 -3.53
N THR A 114 -28.66 -6.88 -4.02
CA THR A 114 -28.71 -8.20 -4.68
C THR A 114 -28.77 -8.11 -6.21
N LYS A 115 -28.89 -6.90 -6.77
CA LYS A 115 -28.82 -6.67 -8.21
C LYS A 115 -27.50 -7.21 -8.76
N GLN A 116 -27.57 -7.88 -9.90
CA GLN A 116 -26.36 -8.24 -10.63
C GLN A 116 -25.62 -6.99 -11.10
N THR A 117 -24.31 -6.97 -10.86
CA THR A 117 -23.43 -5.91 -11.35
C THR A 117 -23.37 -5.96 -12.87
N THR A 118 -23.46 -4.80 -13.51
CA THR A 118 -23.32 -4.69 -14.98
C THR A 118 -21.90 -4.34 -15.39
N GLU A 119 -21.56 -4.60 -16.65
CA GLU A 119 -20.25 -4.26 -17.22
C GLU A 119 -20.00 -2.75 -17.20
N GLU A 120 -21.04 -1.95 -17.46
CA GLU A 120 -20.97 -0.49 -17.43
C GLU A 120 -20.65 0.04 -16.02
N GLU A 121 -21.25 -0.56 -14.99
CA GLU A 121 -20.95 -0.23 -13.59
C GLU A 121 -19.49 -0.53 -13.24
N LEU A 122 -18.93 -1.64 -13.76
CA LEU A 122 -17.52 -1.99 -13.58
C LEU A 122 -16.59 -1.03 -14.31
N LEU A 123 -16.89 -0.70 -15.58
CA LEU A 123 -16.12 0.26 -16.37
C LEU A 123 -16.15 1.67 -15.75
N GLU A 124 -17.26 2.07 -15.13
CA GLU A 124 -17.34 3.33 -14.39
C GLU A 124 -16.46 3.30 -13.13
N CYS A 125 -16.48 2.21 -12.36
CA CYS A 125 -15.60 2.04 -11.20
C CYS A 125 -14.12 2.13 -11.57
N LEU A 126 -13.73 1.53 -12.71
CA LEU A 126 -12.36 1.52 -13.20
C LEU A 126 -11.78 2.91 -13.46
N LYS A 127 -12.61 3.91 -13.78
CA LYS A 127 -12.16 5.30 -13.97
C LYS A 127 -11.60 5.92 -12.69
N PHE A 128 -12.00 5.42 -11.52
CA PHE A 128 -11.55 5.89 -10.22
C PHE A 128 -10.40 5.04 -9.67
N CYS A 129 -10.07 3.92 -10.32
CA CYS A 129 -8.97 3.07 -9.91
C CYS A 129 -7.63 3.75 -10.17
N PRO A 130 -6.67 3.64 -9.23
CA PRO A 130 -5.37 4.26 -9.39
C PRO A 130 -4.57 3.56 -10.49
N THR A 131 -4.03 4.34 -11.42
CA THR A 131 -3.14 3.85 -12.47
C THR A 131 -1.69 3.76 -11.99
N ASN A 132 -0.88 2.98 -12.71
CA ASN A 132 0.52 2.68 -12.42
C ASN A 132 0.73 2.13 -10.99
N LYS A 133 -0.21 1.32 -10.52
CA LYS A 133 -0.07 0.57 -9.26
C LYS A 133 0.37 -0.85 -9.54
N SER A 134 1.10 -1.41 -8.59
CA SER A 134 1.44 -2.83 -8.63
C SER A 134 0.15 -3.67 -8.67
N PRO A 135 0.09 -4.71 -9.51
CA PRO A 135 -1.06 -5.60 -9.55
C PRO A 135 -1.23 -6.35 -8.23
N GLY A 136 -2.43 -6.92 -8.04
CA GLY A 136 -2.73 -7.78 -6.90
C GLY A 136 -2.00 -9.12 -6.96
N LEU A 137 -2.41 -10.04 -6.08
CA LEU A 137 -1.89 -11.42 -6.07
C LEU A 137 -2.21 -12.19 -7.37
N ASP A 138 -3.22 -11.74 -8.12
CA ASP A 138 -3.62 -12.25 -9.42
C ASP A 138 -2.74 -11.76 -10.58
N GLY A 139 -1.90 -10.75 -10.36
CA GLY A 139 -1.01 -10.19 -11.40
C GLY A 139 -1.73 -9.30 -12.42
N ILE A 140 -3.02 -8.99 -12.24
CA ILE A 140 -3.80 -8.18 -13.18
C ILE A 140 -3.83 -6.73 -12.68
N SER A 141 -3.45 -5.78 -13.55
CA SER A 141 -3.53 -4.36 -13.25
C SER A 141 -4.90 -3.78 -13.66
N PHE A 142 -5.28 -2.63 -13.11
CA PHE A 142 -6.55 -1.98 -13.47
C PHE A 142 -6.58 -1.52 -14.94
N GLU A 143 -5.42 -1.16 -15.50
CA GLU A 143 -5.28 -0.85 -16.92
C GLU A 143 -5.56 -2.09 -17.78
N LEU A 144 -5.03 -3.25 -17.39
CA LEU A 144 -5.32 -4.51 -18.08
C LEU A 144 -6.79 -4.91 -17.95
N LEU A 145 -7.39 -4.71 -16.78
CA LEU A 145 -8.80 -5.03 -16.56
C LEU A 145 -9.72 -4.21 -17.49
N THR A 146 -9.32 -2.98 -17.82
CA THR A 146 -10.04 -2.10 -18.77
C THR A 146 -10.01 -2.61 -20.22
N PHE A 147 -9.07 -3.50 -20.58
CA PHE A 147 -9.03 -4.12 -21.91
C PHE A 147 -9.76 -5.47 -21.97
N ILE A 148 -10.01 -6.08 -20.80
CA ILE A 148 -10.60 -7.42 -20.68
C ILE A 148 -12.12 -7.33 -20.52
N LEU A 149 -12.58 -6.30 -19.81
CA LEU A 149 -13.98 -5.87 -19.75
C LEU A 149 -14.26 -5.02 -20.99
#